data_AF-A0A7S5FHQ7-F1
#
_entry.id   AF-A0A7S5FHQ7-F1
#
_cell.length_a   1.000
_cell.length_b   1.000
_cell.length_c   1.000
_cell.angle_alpha   90.00
_cell.angle_beta   90.00
_cell.angle_gamma   90.00
#
_symmetry.space_group_name_H-M   'P 1'
#
loop_
_entity.id
_entity.type
_entity.pdbx_description
1 polymer ?
#
loop_
_entity_poly.entity_id
_entity_poly.type
_entity_poly.pdbx_seq_one_letter_code
_entity_poly.pdbx_strand_id
1 'polypeptide(L)'
;MMMVANQFMGLVKHVDLSLSCLLKQLKSPDQTPSKELLKSYHQLYDVSKLIDDAFSLQNLILIIHHVFATTFSMYYFFEAIMHLYPSSSVKKRIWLNLATYILYFSCICLKFALCQTVQSKAKDFKETLYDKIFNDSQEAQTLALRPLYKKIKFSAFDVLDMDFKALKAIIMTIVTYQVILLQFTVSNPSTDKKDFHNNSSSLEQNRSRS
;
A
#
# COMPACT_ATOMS: atom_id res chain seq x y z
N MET A 1 -0.37 -15.28 -7.35
CA MET A 1 -0.53 -14.24 -6.30
C MET A 1 -1.37 -13.03 -6.77
N MET A 2 -1.13 -12.46 -7.98
CA MET A 2 -1.97 -11.38 -8.55
C MET A 2 -3.47 -11.73 -8.65
N MET A 3 -3.82 -12.96 -9.03
CA MET A 3 -5.22 -13.38 -9.18
C MET A 3 -6.02 -13.27 -7.87
N VAL A 4 -5.40 -13.57 -6.73
CA VAL A 4 -6.05 -13.54 -5.42
C VAL A 4 -6.04 -12.11 -4.83
N ALA A 5 -5.02 -11.30 -5.14
CA ALA A 5 -5.02 -9.88 -4.80
C ALA A 5 -6.16 -9.11 -5.50
N ASN A 6 -6.52 -9.52 -6.71
CA ASN A 6 -7.67 -8.99 -7.46
C ASN A 6 -9.01 -9.38 -6.84
N GLN A 7 -9.12 -10.58 -6.25
CA GLN A 7 -10.34 -11.03 -5.57
C GLN A 7 -10.63 -10.18 -4.32
N PHE A 8 -9.62 -9.95 -3.47
CA PHE A 8 -9.78 -9.08 -2.30
C PHE A 8 -10.21 -7.66 -2.71
N MET A 9 -9.52 -7.05 -3.69
CA MET A 9 -9.87 -5.70 -4.15
C MET A 9 -11.28 -5.65 -4.76
N GLY A 10 -11.69 -6.69 -5.49
CA GLY A 10 -13.05 -6.80 -6.03
C GLY A 10 -14.11 -6.84 -4.94
N LEU A 11 -13.90 -7.64 -3.89
CA LEU A 11 -14.81 -7.75 -2.75
C LEU A 11 -14.90 -6.45 -1.96
N VAL A 12 -13.76 -5.82 -1.62
CA VAL A 12 -13.76 -4.54 -0.91
C VAL A 12 -14.40 -3.42 -1.75
N LYS A 13 -14.22 -3.44 -3.07
CA LYS A 13 -14.92 -2.50 -3.98
C LYS A 13 -16.43 -2.73 -3.99
N HIS A 14 -16.89 -3.98 -3.90
CA HIS A 14 -18.32 -4.26 -3.78
C HIS A 14 -18.87 -3.71 -2.45
N VAL A 15 -18.15 -3.90 -1.34
CA VAL A 15 -18.49 -3.31 -0.04
C VAL A 15 -18.56 -1.78 -0.13
N ASP A 16 -17.58 -1.14 -0.79
CA ASP A 16 -17.56 0.31 -1.03
C ASP A 16 -18.81 0.79 -1.79
N LEU A 17 -19.20 0.07 -2.85
CA LEU A 17 -20.36 0.40 -3.66
C LEU A 17 -21.66 0.27 -2.85
N SER A 18 -21.84 -0.86 -2.15
CA SER A 18 -23.01 -1.09 -1.28
C SER A 18 -23.13 -0.01 -0.19
N LEU A 19 -22.01 0.36 0.42
CA LEU A 19 -21.98 1.42 1.44
C LEU A 19 -22.34 2.79 0.85
N SER A 20 -21.86 3.08 -0.37
CA SER A 20 -22.20 4.32 -1.08
C SER A 20 -23.70 4.38 -1.42
N CYS A 21 -24.31 3.26 -1.79
CA CYS A 21 -25.76 3.16 -2.00
C CYS A 21 -26.54 3.41 -0.70
N LEU A 22 -26.15 2.79 0.41
CA LEU A 22 -26.78 3.01 1.72
C LEU A 22 -26.66 4.47 2.17
N LEU A 23 -25.50 5.07 1.99
CA LEU A 23 -25.24 6.47 2.34
C LEU A 23 -26.07 7.43 1.48
N LYS A 24 -26.28 7.12 0.19
CA LYS A 24 -27.18 7.87 -0.69
C LYS A 24 -28.65 7.74 -0.25
N GLN A 25 -29.09 6.54 0.13
CA GLN A 25 -30.45 6.32 0.66
C GLN A 25 -30.67 7.08 1.96
N LEU A 26 -29.68 7.09 2.86
CA LEU A 26 -29.76 7.79 4.14
C LEU A 26 -29.89 9.32 3.97
N LYS A 27 -29.18 9.90 2.99
CA LYS A 27 -29.23 11.33 2.62
C LYS A 27 -30.45 11.71 1.77
N SER A 28 -31.18 10.72 1.23
CA SER A 28 -32.40 10.96 0.48
C SER A 28 -33.54 11.38 1.43
N PRO A 29 -34.42 12.32 1.06
CA PRO A 29 -35.59 12.70 1.85
C PRO A 29 -36.68 11.61 1.93
N ASP A 30 -36.51 10.51 1.19
CA ASP A 30 -37.44 9.38 1.21
C ASP A 30 -37.43 8.65 2.56
N GLN A 31 -38.61 8.31 3.08
CA GLN A 31 -38.84 7.64 4.37
C GLN A 31 -38.40 6.15 4.34
N THR A 32 -37.16 5.84 3.95
CA THR A 32 -36.65 4.49 4.18
C THR A 32 -36.48 4.32 5.70
N PRO A 33 -37.14 3.34 6.33
CA PRO A 33 -37.14 3.21 7.79
C PRO A 33 -35.71 2.95 8.28
N SER A 34 -35.25 3.73 9.28
CA SER A 34 -33.91 3.64 9.85
C SER A 34 -33.52 2.22 10.27
N LYS A 35 -34.53 1.40 10.64
CA LYS A 35 -34.42 -0.01 10.99
C LYS A 35 -33.87 -0.88 9.85
N GLU A 36 -34.34 -0.66 8.62
CA GLU A 36 -33.92 -1.43 7.45
C GLU A 36 -32.50 -1.06 7.02
N LEU A 37 -32.16 0.23 7.09
CA LEU A 37 -30.80 0.73 6.85
C LEU A 37 -29.81 0.16 7.88
N LEU A 38 -30.19 0.12 9.16
CA LEU A 38 -29.38 -0.44 10.23
C LEU A 38 -29.14 -1.95 10.04
N LYS A 39 -30.18 -2.70 9.63
CA LYS A 39 -30.07 -4.13 9.32
C LYS A 39 -29.12 -4.38 8.14
N SER A 40 -29.24 -3.58 7.08
CA SER A 40 -28.38 -3.66 5.89
C SER A 40 -26.92 -3.32 6.23
N TYR A 41 -26.69 -2.31 7.06
CA TYR A 41 -25.36 -1.98 7.56
C TYR A 41 -24.76 -3.10 8.41
N HIS A 42 -25.57 -3.77 9.25
CA HIS A 42 -25.10 -4.90 10.06
C HIS A 42 -24.62 -6.06 9.19
N GLN A 43 -25.40 -6.41 8.15
CA GLN A 43 -25.00 -7.43 7.18
C GLN A 43 -23.71 -7.03 6.45
N LEU A 44 -23.59 -5.75 6.07
CA LEU A 44 -22.38 -5.25 5.42
C LEU A 44 -21.16 -5.30 6.35
N TYR A 45 -21.34 -5.03 7.65
CA TYR A 45 -20.31 -5.19 8.66
C TYR A 45 -19.87 -6.65 8.78
N ASP A 46 -20.81 -7.59 8.88
CA ASP A 46 -20.49 -9.02 9.01
C ASP A 46 -19.76 -9.54 7.76
N VAL A 47 -20.18 -9.11 6.57
CA VAL A 47 -19.47 -9.41 5.31
C VAL A 47 -18.08 -8.78 5.29
N SER A 48 -17.95 -7.51 5.70
CA SER A 48 -16.66 -6.83 5.74
C SER A 48 -15.68 -7.52 6.71
N LYS A 49 -16.19 -7.95 7.87
CA LYS A 49 -15.41 -8.70 8.85
C LYS A 49 -14.99 -10.07 8.32
N LEU A 50 -15.90 -10.79 7.65
CA LEU A 50 -15.56 -12.07 7.02
C LEU A 50 -14.48 -11.91 5.94
N ILE A 51 -14.56 -10.85 5.13
CA ILE A 51 -13.53 -10.52 4.14
C ILE A 51 -12.20 -10.20 4.84
N ASP A 52 -12.24 -9.40 5.91
CA ASP A 52 -11.04 -9.07 6.67
C ASP A 52 -10.40 -10.34 7.24
N ASP A 53 -11.16 -11.16 7.97
CA ASP A 53 -10.69 -12.39 8.59
C ASP A 53 -10.10 -13.36 7.53
N ALA A 54 -10.79 -13.55 6.40
CA ALA A 54 -10.37 -14.48 5.35
C ALA A 54 -9.11 -14.04 4.59
N PHE A 55 -8.93 -12.72 4.39
CA PHE A 55 -7.80 -12.18 3.62
C PHE A 55 -6.72 -11.52 4.48
N SER A 56 -6.89 -11.48 5.81
CA SER A 56 -5.99 -10.83 6.77
C SER A 56 -4.54 -11.29 6.63
N LEU A 57 -4.30 -12.60 6.73
CA LEU A 57 -2.98 -13.22 6.59
C LEU A 57 -2.41 -13.02 5.18
N GLN A 58 -3.27 -13.13 4.16
CA GLN A 58 -2.84 -12.94 2.78
C GLN A 58 -2.41 -11.50 2.51
N ASN A 59 -3.15 -10.52 3.05
CA ASN A 59 -2.80 -9.11 2.95
C ASN A 59 -1.47 -8.84 3.64
N LEU A 60 -1.20 -9.46 4.80
CA LEU A 60 0.10 -9.34 5.46
C LEU A 60 1.25 -9.85 4.58
N ILE A 61 1.15 -11.07 4.05
CA ILE A 61 2.17 -11.65 3.17
C ILE A 61 2.38 -10.79 1.93
N LEU A 62 1.29 -10.29 1.36
CA LEU A 62 1.33 -9.44 0.16
C LEU A 62 2.02 -8.10 0.44
N ILE A 63 1.71 -7.44 1.56
CA ILE A 63 2.35 -6.19 1.98
C ILE A 63 3.83 -6.40 2.16
N ILE A 64 4.24 -7.44 2.90
CA ILE A 64 5.65 -7.79 3.10
C ILE A 64 6.34 -7.98 1.75
N HIS A 65 5.78 -8.82 0.88
CA HIS A 65 6.33 -9.07 -0.45
C HIS A 65 6.51 -7.79 -1.27
N HIS A 66 5.50 -6.91 -1.28
CA HIS A 66 5.60 -5.66 -2.04
C HIS A 66 6.62 -4.71 -1.43
N VAL A 67 6.71 -4.60 -0.10
CA VAL A 67 7.73 -3.77 0.56
C VAL A 67 9.14 -4.24 0.19
N PHE A 68 9.40 -5.54 0.21
CA PHE A 68 10.68 -6.10 -0.24
C PHE A 68 10.92 -5.82 -1.73
N ALA A 69 9.95 -6.14 -2.60
CA ALA A 69 10.08 -5.93 -4.04
C ALA A 69 10.34 -4.45 -4.40
N THR A 70 9.60 -3.53 -3.79
CA THR A 70 9.78 -2.08 -3.93
C THR A 70 11.17 -1.65 -3.44
N THR A 71 11.61 -2.15 -2.28
CA THR A 71 12.93 -1.82 -1.70
C THR A 71 14.08 -2.29 -2.59
N PHE A 72 14.05 -3.55 -3.05
CA PHE A 72 15.06 -4.06 -3.98
C PHE A 72 15.05 -3.33 -5.32
N SER A 73 13.86 -3.07 -5.88
CA SER A 73 13.74 -2.36 -7.16
C SER A 73 14.29 -0.94 -7.07
N MET A 74 14.04 -0.23 -5.97
CA MET A 74 14.59 1.11 -5.74
C MET A 74 16.11 1.07 -5.57
N TYR A 75 16.63 0.10 -4.81
CA TYR A 75 18.06 -0.04 -4.61
C TYR A 75 18.82 -0.23 -5.93
N TYR A 76 18.40 -1.20 -6.76
CA TYR A 76 19.01 -1.44 -8.06
C TYR A 76 18.82 -0.28 -9.03
N PHE A 77 17.72 0.49 -8.90
CA PHE A 77 17.53 1.71 -9.67
C PHE A 77 18.55 2.79 -9.28
N PHE A 78 18.76 3.03 -7.98
CA PHE A 78 19.76 3.97 -7.50
C PHE A 78 21.19 3.55 -7.86
N GLU A 79 21.54 2.28 -7.67
CA GLU A 79 22.85 1.73 -8.06
C GLU A 79 23.12 1.95 -9.56
N ALA A 80 22.13 1.66 -10.41
CA ALA A 80 22.25 1.86 -11.86
C ALA A 80 22.37 3.32 -12.29
N ILE A 81 21.79 4.27 -11.52
CA ILE A 81 21.98 5.71 -11.73
C ILE A 81 23.38 6.14 -11.28
N MET A 82 23.82 5.69 -10.11
CA MET A 82 25.09 6.12 -9.49
C MET A 82 26.31 5.65 -10.31
N HIS A 83 26.26 4.48 -10.93
CA HIS A 83 27.32 3.99 -11.84
C HIS A 83 27.30 4.60 -13.25
N LEU A 84 26.67 5.78 -13.39
CA LEU A 84 26.65 6.72 -14.53
C LEU A 84 26.99 6.15 -15.93
N TYR A 85 25.91 5.93 -16.69
CA TYR A 85 25.79 5.64 -18.13
C TYR A 85 26.32 4.30 -18.65
N PRO A 86 25.39 3.34 -18.87
CA PRO A 86 25.78 2.12 -19.54
C PRO A 86 25.10 1.97 -20.90
N SER A 87 25.71 1.11 -21.69
CA SER A 87 25.20 0.44 -22.90
C SER A 87 23.67 0.32 -22.97
N SER A 88 23.10 0.31 -24.18
CA SER A 88 21.66 0.19 -24.46
C SER A 88 20.94 -0.91 -23.65
N SER A 89 21.66 -1.97 -23.25
CA SER A 89 21.19 -3.03 -22.37
C SER A 89 20.81 -2.58 -20.94
N VAL A 90 21.48 -1.57 -20.36
CA VAL A 90 21.17 -1.11 -19.00
C VAL A 90 20.04 -0.07 -18.98
N LYS A 91 19.85 0.70 -20.05
CA LYS A 91 18.64 1.55 -20.20
C LYS A 91 17.36 0.71 -20.08
N LYS A 92 17.33 -0.45 -20.73
CA LYS A 92 16.20 -1.41 -20.63
C LYS A 92 16.02 -1.92 -19.19
N ARG A 93 17.11 -2.23 -18.49
CA ARG A 93 17.07 -2.73 -17.11
C ARG A 93 16.57 -1.65 -16.13
N ILE A 94 17.03 -0.41 -16.27
CA ILE A 94 16.57 0.74 -15.47
C ILE A 94 15.07 0.95 -15.69
N TRP A 95 14.62 0.96 -16.94
CA TRP A 95 13.21 1.14 -17.28
C TRP A 95 12.34 0.03 -16.69
N LEU A 96 12.79 -1.23 -16.77
CA LEU A 96 12.08 -2.37 -16.20
C LEU A 96 12.00 -2.28 -14.66
N ASN A 97 13.09 -1.91 -13.98
CA ASN A 97 13.12 -1.72 -12.53
C ASN A 97 12.21 -0.56 -12.09
N LEU A 98 12.24 0.56 -12.80
CA LEU A 98 11.38 1.72 -12.53
C LEU A 98 9.90 1.37 -12.75
N ALA A 99 9.57 0.71 -13.85
CA ALA A 99 8.20 0.25 -14.12
C ALA A 99 7.71 -0.73 -13.04
N THR A 100 8.58 -1.66 -12.63
CA THR A 100 8.30 -2.63 -11.55
C THR A 100 8.07 -1.93 -10.22
N TYR A 101 8.90 -0.93 -9.87
CA TYR A 101 8.73 -0.09 -8.69
C TYR A 101 7.39 0.64 -8.70
N ILE A 102 7.07 1.35 -9.79
CA ILE A 102 5.81 2.10 -9.94
C ILE A 102 4.62 1.16 -9.82
N LEU A 103 4.69 -0.02 -10.44
CA LEU A 103 3.61 -1.00 -10.40
C LEU A 103 3.38 -1.51 -8.97
N TYR A 104 4.39 -2.00 -8.27
CA TYR A 104 4.22 -2.51 -6.90
C TYR A 104 3.81 -1.40 -5.92
N PHE A 105 4.40 -0.21 -6.03
CA PHE A 105 4.06 0.92 -5.19
C PHE A 105 2.61 1.36 -5.39
N SER A 106 2.17 1.51 -6.64
CA SER A 106 0.79 1.87 -6.96
C SER A 106 -0.21 0.80 -6.48
N CYS A 107 0.12 -0.49 -6.60
CA CYS A 107 -0.71 -1.57 -6.07
C CYS A 107 -0.88 -1.51 -4.54
N ILE A 108 0.19 -1.23 -3.78
CA ILE A 108 0.09 -1.02 -2.33
C ILE A 108 -0.81 0.19 -2.04
N CYS A 109 -0.53 1.34 -2.66
CA CYS A 109 -1.27 2.58 -2.43
C CYS A 109 -2.77 2.42 -2.73
N LEU A 110 -3.14 1.75 -3.82
CA LEU A 110 -4.53 1.49 -4.17
C LEU A 110 -5.25 0.62 -3.13
N LYS A 111 -4.58 -0.39 -2.57
CA LYS A 111 -5.16 -1.24 -1.51
C LYS A 111 -5.45 -0.45 -0.25
N PHE A 112 -4.47 0.32 0.22
CA PHE A 112 -4.64 1.18 1.40
C PHE A 112 -5.70 2.26 1.15
N ALA A 113 -5.72 2.89 -0.02
CA ALA A 113 -6.71 3.89 -0.39
C ALA A 113 -8.13 3.32 -0.42
N LEU A 114 -8.32 2.12 -0.97
CA LEU A 114 -9.62 1.46 -1.00
C LEU A 114 -10.11 1.11 0.40
N CYS A 115 -9.25 0.49 1.23
CA CYS A 115 -9.58 0.16 2.62
C CYS A 115 -9.93 1.42 3.43
N GLN A 116 -9.15 2.49 3.29
CA GLN A 116 -9.39 3.77 3.96
C GLN A 116 -10.71 4.40 3.51
N THR A 117 -11.02 4.35 2.21
CA THR A 117 -12.26 4.91 1.66
C THR A 117 -13.48 4.23 2.28
N VAL A 118 -13.49 2.89 2.32
CA VAL A 118 -14.57 2.13 2.96
C VAL A 118 -14.70 2.48 4.44
N GLN A 119 -13.59 2.52 5.18
CA GLN A 119 -13.59 2.89 6.60
C GLN A 119 -14.13 4.32 6.82
N SER A 120 -13.74 5.27 5.98
CA SER A 120 -14.19 6.66 6.05
C SER A 120 -15.69 6.78 5.75
N LYS A 121 -16.18 6.12 4.69
CA LYS A 121 -17.62 6.10 4.36
C LYS A 121 -18.45 5.41 5.45
N ALA A 122 -17.89 4.37 6.08
CA ALA A 122 -18.58 3.63 7.14
C ALA A 122 -18.74 4.51 8.38
N LYS A 123 -17.73 5.35 8.65
CA LYS A 123 -17.78 6.37 9.69
C LYS A 123 -18.80 7.47 9.36
N ASP A 124 -18.79 8.02 8.14
CA ASP A 124 -19.75 9.05 7.69
C ASP A 124 -21.20 8.53 7.76
N PHE A 125 -21.44 7.29 7.32
CA PHE A 125 -22.75 6.64 7.42
C PHE A 125 -23.23 6.55 8.86
N LYS A 126 -22.35 6.11 9.77
CA LYS A 126 -22.66 5.97 11.20
C LYS A 126 -23.01 7.32 11.83
N GLU A 127 -22.22 8.37 11.56
CA GLU A 127 -22.45 9.72 12.08
C GLU A 127 -23.77 10.30 11.54
N THR A 128 -24.00 10.20 10.23
CA THR A 128 -25.24 10.67 9.60
C THR A 128 -26.47 9.91 10.13
N LEU A 129 -26.35 8.60 10.36
CA LEU A 129 -27.44 7.77 10.89
C LEU A 129 -27.74 8.15 12.34
N TYR A 130 -26.71 8.40 13.14
CA TYR A 130 -26.85 8.85 14.52
C TYR A 130 -27.59 10.18 14.60
N ASP A 131 -27.20 11.16 13.78
CA ASP A 131 -27.85 12.48 13.75
C ASP A 131 -29.32 12.37 13.32
N LYS A 132 -29.63 11.50 12.35
CA LYS A 132 -31.01 11.27 11.89
C LYS A 132 -31.88 10.65 12.99
N ILE A 133 -31.38 9.61 13.69
CA ILE A 133 -32.09 8.94 14.78
C ILE A 133 -32.26 9.88 15.99
N PHE A 134 -31.25 10.69 16.32
CA PHE A 134 -31.31 11.61 17.45
C PHE A 134 -32.35 12.72 17.23
N ASN A 135 -32.50 13.20 15.99
CA ASN A 135 -33.50 14.20 15.65
C ASN A 135 -34.93 13.63 15.60
N ASP A 136 -35.10 12.30 15.49
CA ASP A 136 -36.39 11.62 15.42
C ASP A 136 -36.73 10.99 16.79
N SER A 137 -37.32 11.78 17.69
CA SER A 137 -37.36 11.51 19.15
C SER A 137 -38.07 10.22 19.58
N GLN A 138 -38.88 9.59 18.72
CA GLN A 138 -39.52 8.29 18.98
C GLN A 138 -38.63 7.09 18.64
N GLU A 139 -37.72 7.20 17.65
CA GLU A 139 -36.84 6.10 17.27
C GLU A 139 -35.63 5.97 18.22
N ALA A 140 -35.18 7.08 18.81
CA ALA A 140 -34.04 7.11 19.74
C ALA A 140 -34.18 6.20 20.97
N GLN A 141 -35.41 5.94 21.45
CA GLN A 141 -35.66 5.12 22.64
C GLN A 141 -35.80 3.61 22.37
N THR A 142 -36.08 3.19 21.14
CA THR A 142 -36.35 1.78 20.81
C THR A 142 -35.34 1.15 19.85
N LEU A 143 -34.56 1.96 19.12
CA LEU A 143 -33.54 1.48 18.20
C LEU A 143 -32.16 1.42 18.88
N ALA A 144 -31.90 0.24 19.44
CA ALA A 144 -30.62 -0.28 19.90
C ALA A 144 -29.38 0.51 19.43
N LEU A 145 -28.76 1.26 20.35
CA LEU A 145 -27.43 1.89 20.20
C LEU A 145 -26.30 0.89 19.86
N ARG A 146 -26.54 -0.42 19.98
CA ARG A 146 -25.50 -1.47 19.93
C ARG A 146 -24.80 -1.63 18.56
N PRO A 147 -25.50 -1.62 17.40
CA PRO A 147 -24.84 -1.75 16.10
C PRO A 147 -24.07 -0.49 15.71
N LEU A 148 -24.45 0.69 16.22
CA LEU A 148 -23.71 1.93 15.98
C LEU A 148 -22.27 1.84 16.48
N TYR A 149 -21.93 1.03 17.48
CA TYR A 149 -20.54 0.92 17.95
C TYR A 149 -19.62 0.06 17.07
N LYS A 150 -20.17 -0.74 16.15
CA LYS A 150 -19.36 -1.61 15.28
C LYS A 150 -18.64 -0.79 14.21
N LYS A 151 -17.31 -0.73 14.28
CA LYS A 151 -16.46 -0.03 13.31
C LYS A 151 -15.97 -1.02 12.26
N ILE A 152 -16.29 -0.79 10.98
CA ILE A 152 -15.63 -1.50 9.88
C ILE A 152 -14.16 -1.09 9.90
N LYS A 153 -13.27 -2.07 10.07
CA LYS A 153 -11.82 -1.91 10.11
C LYS A 153 -11.24 -3.05 9.28
N PHE A 154 -10.23 -2.76 8.49
CA PHE A 154 -9.47 -3.77 7.77
C PHE A 154 -8.07 -3.87 8.37
N SER A 155 -7.63 -5.08 8.63
CA SER A 155 -6.39 -5.40 9.32
C SER A 155 -5.65 -6.53 8.61
N ALA A 156 -4.35 -6.34 8.44
CA ALA A 156 -3.46 -7.41 8.02
C ALA A 156 -3.04 -8.19 9.27
N PHE A 157 -3.78 -9.27 9.53
CA PHE A 157 -3.54 -10.27 10.58
C PHE A 157 -3.46 -9.67 12.00
N ASP A 158 -4.27 -8.65 12.31
CA ASP A 158 -4.26 -7.90 13.58
C ASP A 158 -2.94 -7.21 13.95
N VAL A 159 -1.93 -7.30 13.10
CA VAL A 159 -0.62 -6.66 13.29
C VAL A 159 -0.61 -5.26 12.68
N LEU A 160 -1.28 -5.08 11.54
CA LEU A 160 -1.19 -3.84 10.77
C LEU A 160 -2.57 -3.39 10.26
N ASP A 161 -3.00 -2.25 10.76
CA ASP A 161 -4.22 -1.61 10.29
C ASP A 161 -4.04 -1.09 8.86
N MET A 162 -4.97 -1.41 7.95
CA MET A 162 -4.92 -0.93 6.57
C MET A 162 -5.44 0.52 6.45
N ASP A 163 -4.73 1.45 7.10
CA ASP A 163 -5.03 2.88 7.11
C ASP A 163 -3.88 3.73 6.53
N PHE A 164 -4.13 5.02 6.30
CA PHE A 164 -3.08 5.92 5.78
C PHE A 164 -1.90 6.13 6.75
N LYS A 165 -2.10 5.87 8.05
CA LYS A 165 -1.02 5.97 9.04
C LYS A 165 -0.01 4.84 8.85
N ALA A 166 -0.49 3.62 8.67
CA ALA A 166 0.32 2.46 8.33
C ALA A 166 1.02 2.61 6.97
N LEU A 167 0.29 3.10 5.94
CA LEU A 167 0.91 3.38 4.64
C LEU A 167 2.07 4.37 4.78
N LYS A 168 1.87 5.47 5.52
CA LYS A 168 2.92 6.46 5.78
C LYS A 168 4.11 5.84 6.50
N ALA A 169 3.88 4.99 7.50
CA ALA A 169 4.95 4.30 8.23
C ALA A 169 5.76 3.37 7.31
N ILE A 170 5.10 2.64 6.41
CA ILE A 170 5.77 1.79 5.41
C ILE A 170 6.62 2.63 4.46
N ILE A 171 6.07 3.71 3.91
CA ILE A 171 6.80 4.61 3.00
C ILE A 171 8.05 5.17 3.69
N MET A 172 7.89 5.67 4.92
CA MET A 172 9.01 6.17 5.71
C MET A 172 10.07 5.10 5.94
N THR A 173 9.67 3.88 6.27
CA THR A 173 10.58 2.75 6.48
C THR A 173 11.37 2.43 5.20
N ILE A 174 10.71 2.38 4.04
CA ILE A 174 11.36 2.17 2.75
C ILE A 174 12.37 3.27 2.50
N VAL A 175 11.98 4.55 2.62
CA VAL A 175 12.87 5.70 2.39
C VAL A 175 14.08 5.66 3.32
N THR A 176 13.87 5.43 4.62
CA THR A 176 14.97 5.31 5.60
C THR A 176 15.93 4.19 5.23
N TYR A 177 15.42 3.02 4.84
CA TYR A 177 16.25 1.90 4.44
C TYR A 177 17.04 2.21 3.15
N GLN A 178 16.44 2.90 2.18
CA GLN A 178 17.15 3.34 0.97
C GLN A 178 18.29 4.30 1.30
N VAL A 179 18.07 5.27 2.18
CA VAL A 179 19.11 6.21 2.61
C VAL A 179 20.28 5.46 3.25
N ILE A 180 19.99 4.49 4.12
CA ILE A 180 21.03 3.66 4.75
C ILE A 180 21.82 2.86 3.71
N LEU A 181 21.14 2.16 2.80
CA LEU A 181 21.81 1.40 1.74
C LEU A 181 22.66 2.29 0.83
N LEU A 182 22.18 3.48 0.51
CA LEU A 182 22.90 4.44 -0.31
C LEU A 182 24.17 4.93 0.40
N GLN A 183 24.08 5.23 1.71
CA GLN A 183 25.24 5.61 2.51
C GLN A 183 26.32 4.53 2.53
N PHE A 184 25.95 3.26 2.69
CA PHE A 184 26.90 2.15 2.61
C PHE A 184 27.52 2.02 1.21
N THR A 185 26.73 2.21 0.17
CA THR A 185 27.21 2.13 -1.23
C THR A 185 28.23 3.23 -1.55
N VAL A 186 27.98 4.46 -1.09
CA VAL A 186 28.90 5.59 -1.31
C VAL A 186 30.15 5.50 -0.42
N SER A 187 30.00 5.04 0.82
CA SER A 187 31.11 4.96 1.79
C SER A 187 32.06 3.79 1.53
N ASN A 188 31.65 2.84 0.69
CA ASN A 188 32.45 1.71 0.27
C ASN A 188 32.79 1.87 -1.22
N PRO A 189 33.61 2.86 -1.62
CA PRO A 189 34.11 2.91 -2.98
C PRO A 189 34.87 1.61 -3.19
N SER A 190 34.29 0.72 -3.99
CA SER A 190 34.98 -0.47 -4.47
C SER A 190 36.36 0.00 -4.91
N THR A 191 37.38 -0.62 -4.32
CA THR A 191 38.78 -0.35 -4.57
C THR A 191 39.13 -0.87 -5.97
N ASP A 192 38.48 -0.32 -7.00
CA ASP A 192 38.86 -0.50 -8.41
C ASP A 192 40.03 0.44 -8.70
N LYS A 193 41.12 0.20 -7.96
CA LYS A 193 42.49 0.56 -8.33
C LYS A 193 43.24 -0.73 -8.59
N LYS A 194 42.91 -1.37 -9.72
CA LYS A 194 43.71 -2.38 -10.43
C LYS A 194 43.40 -2.12 -11.91
N ASP A 195 44.29 -1.79 -12.83
CA ASP A 195 45.74 -1.74 -12.90
C ASP A 195 46.08 -0.71 -14.00
N PHE A 196 46.55 0.49 -13.65
CA PHE A 196 47.15 1.41 -14.64
C PHE A 196 48.51 1.94 -14.16
N HIS A 197 49.23 1.11 -13.39
CA HIS A 197 50.61 1.38 -13.01
C HIS A 197 51.51 0.16 -13.25
N ASN A 198 51.44 -0.43 -14.45
CA ASN A 198 52.40 -1.45 -14.88
C ASN A 198 52.98 -1.26 -16.29
N ASN A 199 52.81 -0.08 -16.90
CA ASN A 199 53.42 0.24 -18.21
C ASN A 199 54.65 1.16 -18.13
N SER A 200 55.15 1.48 -16.94
CA SER A 200 56.37 2.30 -16.77
C SER A 200 57.66 1.47 -16.71
N SER A 201 57.60 0.14 -16.67
CA SER A 201 58.78 -0.74 -16.59
C SER A 201 59.17 -1.40 -17.93
N SER A 202 58.41 -1.21 -19.00
CA SER A 202 58.67 -1.81 -20.32
C SER A 202 59.28 -0.86 -21.37
N LEU A 203 59.49 0.42 -21.02
CA LEU A 203 60.06 1.43 -21.94
C LEU A 203 61.57 1.72 -21.72
N GLU A 204 62.18 1.26 -20.62
CA GLU A 204 63.64 1.41 -20.42
C GLU A 204 64.47 0.23 -20.96
N GLN A 205 63.86 -0.90 -21.33
CA GLN A 205 64.61 -2.07 -21.81
C GLN A 205 64.83 -2.11 -23.35
N ASN A 206 64.31 -1.14 -24.10
CA ASN A 206 64.49 -1.04 -25.56
C ASN A 206 65.52 0.02 -26.00
N ARG A 207 66.20 0.68 -25.07
CA ARG A 207 67.26 1.68 -25.39
C ARG A 207 68.69 1.11 -25.31
N SER A 208 68.84 -0.18 -25.01
CA SER A 208 70.15 -0.86 -24.88
C SER A 208 70.44 -1.87 -25.99
N ARG A 209 69.54 -2.00 -26.98
CA ARG A 209 69.72 -2.86 -28.16
C ARG A 209 69.17 -2.18 -29.42
N SER A 210 69.86 -1.14 -29.88
CA SER A 210 69.89 -0.72 -31.28
C SER A 210 71.09 0.20 -31.50
#